data_AF-A0A524K414-F1
#
_entry.id   AF-A0A524K414-F1
#
_cell.length_a   1.000
_cell.length_b   1.000
_cell.length_c   1.000
_cell.angle_alpha   90.00
_cell.angle_beta   90.00
_cell.angle_gamma   90.00
#
_symmetry.space_group_name_H-M   'P 1'
#
loop_
_entity.id
_entity.type
_entity.pdbx_description
1 polymer ?
#
loop_
_entity_poly.entity_id
_entity_poly.type
_entity_poly.pdbx_seq_one_letter_code
_entity_poly.pdbx_strand_id
1 'polypeptide(L)'
;MMEKQALIDVFIARVKSEDEIKELFQDVEELESDLREHDVTLDQLQIPLLRNYIAKLIRDERNTMSRFLNLMRYFGTTHQYDLYIYFTSLLNSPGVVDQIKLRLDPEVRNTVFDKLQEPPLGSDIDQMPAYTSRFMERLTQTMERTDLRKALAGNNHELPQEAFAKEKEIFDQSNSLDEYLKGLNQRGIDTLQKHCDLGIIWFEQIITQEVVDYVKTNPEIMSATRVGNKLYIAAHRNKAEVAISDRQIGETIGIDIFFE
;
A
#
# COMPACT_ATOMS: atom_id res chain seq x y z
N MET A 1 -18.59 20.93 6.20
CA MET A 1 -17.81 20.44 7.35
C MET A 1 -18.64 19.52 8.26
N MET A 2 -18.25 18.25 8.37
CA MET A 2 -18.77 17.33 9.39
C MET A 2 -18.47 17.91 10.79
N GLU A 3 -19.41 17.79 11.74
CA GLU A 3 -19.19 18.33 13.08
C GLU A 3 -17.95 17.70 13.72
N LYS A 4 -17.08 18.53 14.34
CA LYS A 4 -15.84 18.11 15.00
C LYS A 4 -16.04 16.92 15.94
N GLN A 5 -17.21 16.87 16.61
CA GLN A 5 -17.59 15.77 17.49
C GLN A 5 -17.84 14.45 16.75
N ALA A 6 -18.52 14.47 15.59
CA ALA A 6 -18.74 13.26 14.80
C ALA A 6 -17.42 12.70 14.26
N LEU A 7 -16.44 13.56 13.95
CA LEU A 7 -15.10 13.13 13.55
C LEU A 7 -14.33 12.49 14.73
N ILE A 8 -14.42 13.08 15.92
CA ILE A 8 -13.86 12.53 17.16
C ILE A 8 -14.45 11.14 17.44
N ASP A 9 -15.77 10.99 17.35
CA ASP A 9 -16.45 9.73 17.64
C ASP A 9 -15.99 8.60 16.70
N VAL A 10 -15.78 8.91 15.42
CA VAL A 10 -15.21 7.97 14.44
C VAL A 10 -13.78 7.58 14.78
N PHE A 11 -12.95 8.50 15.28
CA PHE A 11 -11.56 8.21 15.63
C PHE A 11 -11.40 7.47 16.96
N ILE A 12 -12.23 7.78 17.97
CA ILE A 12 -12.27 7.04 19.24
C ILE A 12 -12.67 5.59 18.98
N ALA A 13 -13.66 5.35 18.13
CA ALA A 13 -14.07 4.00 17.74
C ALA A 13 -12.97 3.18 17.04
N ARG A 14 -11.90 3.85 16.54
CA ARG A 14 -10.75 3.25 15.85
C ARG A 14 -9.49 3.13 16.73
N VAL A 15 -9.65 3.14 18.06
CA VAL A 15 -8.59 2.84 19.07
C VAL A 15 -7.49 3.92 19.13
N LYS A 16 -7.85 5.20 19.02
CA LYS A 16 -6.88 6.30 19.15
C LYS A 16 -6.83 6.87 20.57
N SER A 17 -5.64 7.24 21.03
CA SER A 17 -5.49 8.00 22.28
C SER A 17 -6.02 9.42 22.10
N GLU A 18 -6.40 10.09 23.19
CA GLU A 18 -6.82 11.49 23.14
C GLU A 18 -5.74 12.40 22.54
N ASP A 19 -4.46 12.07 22.75
CA ASP A 19 -3.35 12.86 22.23
C ASP A 19 -3.17 12.69 20.73
N GLU A 20 -3.33 11.47 20.19
CA GLU A 20 -3.34 11.25 18.73
C GLU A 20 -4.49 11.99 18.05
N ILE A 21 -5.65 12.10 18.72
CA ILE A 21 -6.79 12.88 18.20
C ILE A 21 -6.46 14.37 18.19
N LYS A 22 -5.83 14.91 19.25
CA LYS A 22 -5.40 16.31 19.30
C LYS A 22 -4.40 16.62 18.19
N GLU A 23 -3.39 15.78 18.00
CA GLU A 23 -2.40 15.94 16.92
C GLU A 23 -3.07 15.96 15.54
N LEU A 24 -4.04 15.05 15.31
CA LEU A 24 -4.79 15.04 14.06
C LEU A 24 -5.51 16.36 13.81
N PHE A 25 -6.20 16.90 14.81
CA PHE A 25 -6.87 18.19 14.65
C PHE A 25 -5.90 19.35 14.46
N GLN A 26 -4.74 19.33 15.12
CA GLN A 26 -3.70 20.34 14.91
C GLN A 26 -3.18 20.33 13.47
N ASP A 27 -2.92 19.15 12.90
CA ASP A 27 -2.48 19.03 11.51
C ASP A 27 -3.55 19.51 10.52
N VAL A 28 -4.83 19.21 10.78
CA VAL A 28 -5.96 19.67 9.95
C VAL A 28 -6.18 21.18 10.07
N GLU A 29 -6.14 21.74 11.28
CA GLU A 29 -6.29 23.18 11.54
C GLU A 29 -5.14 23.97 10.91
N GLU A 30 -3.92 23.42 10.91
CA GLU A 30 -2.77 24.01 10.23
C GLU A 30 -2.95 24.04 8.70
N LEU A 31 -3.38 22.91 8.10
CA LEU A 31 -3.71 22.89 6.69
C LEU A 31 -4.81 23.92 6.37
N GLU A 32 -5.90 23.96 7.15
CA GLU A 32 -6.96 24.94 6.96
C GLU A 32 -6.43 26.38 7.03
N SER A 33 -5.52 26.67 7.96
CA SER A 33 -4.89 27.98 8.05
C SER A 33 -4.07 28.34 6.81
N ASP A 34 -3.35 27.38 6.23
CA ASP A 34 -2.60 27.57 4.98
C ASP A 34 -3.54 27.85 3.80
N LEU A 35 -4.68 27.14 3.73
CA LEU A 35 -5.66 27.33 2.66
C LEU A 35 -6.36 28.69 2.70
N ARG A 36 -6.47 29.31 3.89
CA ARG A 36 -7.02 30.68 4.02
C ARG A 36 -6.19 31.73 3.30
N GLU A 37 -4.89 31.51 3.13
CA GLU A 37 -4.03 32.38 2.31
C GLU A 37 -4.44 32.36 0.82
N HIS A 38 -5.20 31.35 0.41
CA HIS A 38 -5.68 31.13 -0.94
C HIS A 38 -7.20 31.30 -1.10
N ASP A 39 -7.93 31.74 -0.07
CA ASP A 39 -9.40 31.84 -0.05
C ASP A 39 -10.09 30.50 -0.40
N VAL A 40 -9.48 29.38 0.00
CA VAL A 40 -9.98 28.02 -0.23
C VAL A 40 -10.35 27.39 1.11
N THR A 41 -11.48 26.69 1.15
CA THR A 41 -11.87 25.86 2.29
C THR A 41 -11.41 24.40 2.12
N LEU A 42 -11.38 23.63 3.21
CA LEU A 42 -11.05 22.19 3.14
C LEU A 42 -11.96 21.43 2.16
N ASP A 43 -13.27 21.73 2.15
CA ASP A 43 -14.25 21.08 1.27
C ASP A 43 -14.03 21.42 -0.23
N GLN A 44 -13.21 22.43 -0.54
CA GLN A 44 -12.85 22.87 -1.90
C GLN A 44 -11.42 22.49 -2.29
N LEU A 45 -10.64 21.92 -1.37
CA LEU A 45 -9.24 21.60 -1.60
C LEU A 45 -9.06 20.65 -2.78
N GLN A 46 -8.13 20.99 -3.67
CA GLN A 46 -7.74 20.18 -4.82
C GLN A 46 -6.28 19.74 -4.71
N ILE A 47 -5.95 18.62 -5.35
CA ILE A 47 -4.59 18.03 -5.34
C ILE A 47 -3.48 19.06 -5.65
N PRO A 48 -3.60 19.97 -6.63
CA PRO A 48 -2.54 20.95 -6.90
C PRO A 48 -2.22 21.86 -5.71
N LEU A 49 -3.22 22.27 -4.94
CA LEU A 49 -3.01 23.12 -3.76
C LEU A 49 -2.48 22.29 -2.58
N LEU A 50 -2.95 21.06 -2.42
CA LEU A 50 -2.39 20.12 -1.45
C LEU A 50 -0.90 19.83 -1.72
N ARG A 51 -0.50 19.71 -2.99
CA ARG A 51 0.91 19.57 -3.41
C ARG A 51 1.76 20.76 -2.95
N ASN A 52 1.24 21.98 -3.05
CA ASN A 52 1.94 23.18 -2.58
C ASN A 52 2.14 23.13 -1.06
N TYR A 53 1.12 22.74 -0.31
CA TYR A 53 1.21 22.56 1.14
C TYR A 53 2.26 21.50 1.52
N ILE A 54 2.25 20.34 0.84
CA ILE A 54 3.25 19.28 1.07
C ILE A 54 4.66 19.76 0.72
N ALA A 55 4.84 20.49 -0.38
CA ALA A 55 6.14 21.07 -0.74
C ALA A 55 6.64 22.06 0.32
N LYS A 56 5.74 22.85 0.92
CA LYS A 56 6.04 23.70 2.08
C LYS A 56 6.47 22.86 3.28
N LEU A 57 5.76 21.79 3.61
CA LEU A 57 6.15 20.88 4.68
C LEU A 57 7.53 20.24 4.46
N ILE A 58 7.85 19.83 3.23
CA ILE A 58 9.17 19.28 2.89
C ILE A 58 10.26 20.31 3.09
N ARG A 59 10.07 21.52 2.55
CA ARG A 59 11.04 22.62 2.68
C ARG A 59 11.30 23.00 4.13
N ASP A 60 10.26 22.95 4.95
CA ASP A 60 10.32 23.33 6.36
C ASP A 60 10.69 22.12 7.27
N GLU A 61 10.98 20.94 6.70
CA GLU A 61 11.32 19.68 7.40
C GLU A 61 10.23 19.18 8.37
N ARG A 62 8.96 19.40 8.01
CA ARG A 62 7.76 19.07 8.80
C ARG A 62 6.91 17.97 8.16
N ASN A 63 7.40 17.36 7.09
CA ASN A 63 6.79 16.25 6.36
C ASN A 63 6.97 14.91 7.11
N THR A 64 6.23 14.71 8.19
CA THR A 64 6.30 13.47 8.99
C THR A 64 5.24 12.45 8.58
N MET A 65 5.53 11.16 8.83
CA MET A 65 4.58 10.07 8.60
C MET A 65 3.28 10.25 9.41
N SER A 66 3.39 10.64 10.69
CA SER A 66 2.22 10.89 11.55
C SER A 66 1.29 11.94 10.94
N ARG A 67 1.86 13.07 10.50
CA ARG A 67 1.11 14.15 9.88
C ARG A 67 0.36 13.73 8.62
N PHE A 68 1.05 13.04 7.70
CA PHE A 68 0.39 12.56 6.48
C PHE A 68 -0.68 11.52 6.77
N LEU A 69 -0.47 10.63 7.74
CA LEU A 69 -1.50 9.70 8.19
C LEU A 69 -2.71 10.42 8.80
N ASN A 70 -2.50 11.48 9.57
CA ASN A 70 -3.57 12.30 10.15
C ASN A 70 -4.42 12.96 9.06
N LEU A 71 -3.78 13.61 8.09
CA LEU A 71 -4.47 14.23 6.95
C LEU A 71 -5.19 13.19 6.09
N MET A 72 -4.53 12.09 5.75
CA MET A 72 -5.15 10.97 5.00
C MET A 72 -6.41 10.48 5.73
N ARG A 73 -6.32 10.21 7.03
CA ARG A 73 -7.47 9.76 7.85
C ARG A 73 -8.62 10.76 7.86
N TYR A 74 -8.31 12.05 7.95
CA TYR A 74 -9.31 13.11 7.87
C TYR A 74 -10.06 13.06 6.53
N PHE A 75 -9.34 13.00 5.41
CA PHE A 75 -9.95 12.94 4.08
C PHE A 75 -10.74 11.65 3.85
N GLY A 76 -10.25 10.51 4.35
CA GLY A 76 -10.99 9.24 4.29
C GLY A 76 -12.29 9.28 5.10
N THR A 77 -12.31 9.99 6.22
CA THR A 77 -13.50 10.11 7.09
C THR A 77 -14.48 11.16 6.58
N THR A 78 -14.00 12.19 5.89
CA THR A 78 -14.84 13.21 5.25
C THR A 78 -15.21 12.87 3.80
N HIS A 79 -14.91 11.65 3.35
CA HIS A 79 -15.21 11.13 2.02
C HIS A 79 -14.58 11.93 0.87
N GLN A 80 -13.48 12.65 1.13
CA GLN A 80 -12.67 13.34 0.12
C GLN A 80 -11.67 12.36 -0.49
N TYR A 81 -12.20 11.37 -1.21
CA TYR A 81 -11.46 10.18 -1.62
C TYR A 81 -10.31 10.46 -2.58
N ASP A 82 -10.40 11.47 -3.44
CA ASP A 82 -9.29 11.86 -4.31
C ASP A 82 -8.05 12.31 -3.49
N LEU A 83 -8.27 13.05 -2.40
CA LEU A 83 -7.21 13.48 -1.50
C LEU A 83 -6.69 12.32 -0.65
N TYR A 84 -7.58 11.43 -0.19
CA TYR A 84 -7.18 10.20 0.50
C TYR A 84 -6.26 9.34 -0.38
N ILE A 85 -6.67 9.06 -1.62
CA ILE A 85 -5.93 8.25 -2.60
C ILE A 85 -4.60 8.93 -2.94
N TYR A 86 -4.59 10.26 -3.04
CA TYR A 86 -3.35 10.98 -3.23
C TYR A 86 -2.37 10.73 -2.07
N PHE A 87 -2.83 10.80 -0.81
CA PHE A 87 -1.98 10.46 0.33
C PHE A 87 -1.53 9.00 0.37
N THR A 88 -2.38 8.02 0.03
CA THR A 88 -1.95 6.61 0.00
C THR A 88 -0.79 6.42 -0.97
N SER A 89 -0.83 7.10 -2.11
CA SER A 89 0.24 7.03 -3.12
C SER A 89 1.60 7.55 -2.58
N LEU A 90 1.57 8.56 -1.70
CA LEU A 90 2.77 9.10 -1.04
C LEU A 90 3.31 8.21 0.08
N LEU A 91 2.44 7.40 0.69
CA LEU A 91 2.74 6.60 1.88
C LEU A 91 3.02 5.12 1.59
N ASN A 92 2.71 4.64 0.39
CA ASN A 92 2.89 3.22 0.03
C ASN A 92 4.33 2.84 -0.35
N SER A 93 5.16 3.81 -0.74
CA SER A 93 6.55 3.58 -1.15
C SER A 93 7.61 3.67 -0.04
N PRO A 94 7.49 4.58 0.95
CA PRO A 94 8.43 4.67 2.05
C PRO A 94 8.62 3.33 2.78
N GLY A 95 9.87 2.98 3.10
CA GLY A 95 10.23 1.76 3.83
C GLY A 95 10.65 0.58 2.95
N VAL A 96 10.17 0.46 1.70
CA VAL A 96 10.58 -0.65 0.80
C VAL A 96 12.08 -0.64 0.55
N VAL A 97 12.63 0.53 0.22
CA VAL A 97 14.08 0.67 -0.02
C VAL A 97 14.87 0.47 1.26
N ASP A 98 14.34 0.88 2.42
CA ASP A 98 14.99 0.65 3.71
C ASP A 98 15.07 -0.84 4.04
N GLN A 99 14.02 -1.60 3.76
CA GLN A 99 14.03 -3.04 3.92
C GLN A 99 15.04 -3.72 2.96
N ILE A 100 15.16 -3.22 1.73
CA ILE A 100 16.21 -3.70 0.82
C ILE A 100 17.60 -3.35 1.39
N LYS A 101 17.83 -2.12 1.89
CA LYS A 101 19.10 -1.69 2.51
C LYS A 101 19.53 -2.62 3.65
N LEU A 102 18.58 -3.13 4.45
CA LEU A 102 18.87 -4.03 5.56
C LEU A 102 19.36 -5.41 5.12
N ARG A 103 19.02 -5.86 3.90
CA ARG A 103 19.41 -7.16 3.35
C ARG A 103 20.70 -7.11 2.52
N LEU A 104 21.17 -5.92 2.17
CA LEU A 104 22.41 -5.75 1.43
C LEU A 104 23.62 -5.89 2.36
N ASP A 105 24.66 -6.54 1.87
CA ASP A 105 25.97 -6.51 2.52
C ASP A 105 26.44 -5.05 2.69
N PRO A 106 27.11 -4.69 3.81
CA PRO A 106 27.47 -3.30 4.09
C PRO A 106 28.27 -2.61 2.97
N GLU A 107 29.17 -3.33 2.31
CA GLU A 107 29.99 -2.81 1.19
C GLU A 107 29.14 -2.52 -0.05
N VAL A 108 28.23 -3.45 -0.40
CA VAL A 108 27.27 -3.30 -1.49
C VAL A 108 26.35 -2.13 -1.20
N ARG A 109 25.80 -2.06 0.00
CA ARG A 109 24.95 -0.95 0.45
C ARG A 109 25.66 0.40 0.30
N ASN A 110 26.89 0.53 0.81
CA ASN A 110 27.63 1.78 0.69
C ASN A 110 27.85 2.18 -0.76
N THR A 111 28.18 1.22 -1.63
CA THR A 111 28.41 1.45 -3.06
C THR A 111 27.13 1.88 -3.77
N VAL A 112 26.02 1.17 -3.55
CA VAL A 112 24.72 1.46 -4.16
C VAL A 112 24.20 2.83 -3.74
N PHE A 113 24.31 3.17 -2.46
CA PHE A 113 23.73 4.39 -1.91
C PHE A 113 24.68 5.61 -1.93
N ASP A 114 25.95 5.46 -2.32
CA ASP A 114 26.88 6.60 -2.45
C ASP A 114 26.33 7.67 -3.41
N LYS A 115 26.00 8.85 -2.89
CA LYS A 115 25.42 9.96 -3.67
C LYS A 115 24.06 9.64 -4.32
N LEU A 116 23.39 8.57 -3.92
CA LEU A 116 22.01 8.31 -4.31
C LEU A 116 21.09 9.04 -3.32
N GLN A 117 20.54 10.18 -3.74
CA GLN A 117 19.59 10.92 -2.91
C GLN A 117 18.20 10.30 -3.01
N GLU A 118 17.70 9.88 -1.87
CA GLU A 118 16.32 9.43 -1.72
C GLU A 118 15.38 10.63 -1.70
N PRO A 119 14.26 10.59 -2.45
CA PRO A 119 13.26 11.63 -2.38
C PRO A 119 12.70 11.76 -0.95
N PRO A 120 12.50 12.97 -0.41
CA PRO A 120 11.89 13.14 0.90
C PRO A 120 10.46 12.59 0.93
N LEU A 121 9.99 12.20 2.13
CA LEU A 121 8.61 11.75 2.33
C LEU A 121 7.61 12.79 1.80
N GLY A 122 6.67 12.36 0.97
CA GLY A 122 5.70 13.26 0.31
C GLY A 122 6.19 13.87 -1.00
N SER A 123 7.38 13.49 -1.47
CA SER A 123 7.80 13.78 -2.84
C SER A 123 6.78 13.29 -3.84
N ASP A 124 6.66 14.01 -4.93
CA ASP A 124 5.71 13.67 -5.97
C ASP A 124 5.96 12.26 -6.53
N ILE A 125 4.88 11.53 -6.82
CA ILE A 125 4.96 10.18 -7.36
C ILE A 125 5.70 10.16 -8.71
N ASP A 126 5.61 11.23 -9.49
CA ASP A 126 6.33 11.38 -10.76
C ASP A 126 7.87 11.41 -10.59
N GLN A 127 8.36 11.65 -9.38
CA GLN A 127 9.80 11.62 -9.07
C GLN A 127 10.30 10.20 -8.75
N MET A 128 9.40 9.29 -8.36
CA MET A 128 9.77 7.93 -7.96
C MET A 128 10.39 7.12 -9.10
N PRO A 129 9.85 7.10 -10.35
CA PRO A 129 10.41 6.31 -11.43
C PRO A 129 11.88 6.61 -11.71
N ALA A 130 12.26 7.89 -11.70
CA ALA A 130 13.65 8.29 -11.95
C ALA A 130 14.58 7.85 -10.81
N TYR A 131 14.13 7.95 -9.56
CA TYR A 131 14.88 7.46 -8.41
C TYR A 131 15.03 5.93 -8.46
N THR A 132 13.92 5.21 -8.60
CA THR A 132 13.88 3.74 -8.64
C THR A 132 14.72 3.20 -9.80
N SER A 133 14.68 3.82 -10.98
CA SER A 133 15.53 3.43 -12.11
C SER A 133 17.03 3.51 -11.77
N ARG A 134 17.47 4.62 -11.16
CA ARG A 134 18.88 4.79 -10.75
C ARG A 134 19.28 3.81 -9.64
N PHE A 135 18.38 3.58 -8.69
CA PHE A 135 18.58 2.62 -7.62
C PHE A 135 18.76 1.20 -8.19
N MET A 136 17.86 0.77 -9.07
CA MET A 136 17.91 -0.54 -9.71
C MET A 136 19.14 -0.72 -10.60
N GLU A 137 19.51 0.30 -11.39
CA GLU A 137 20.73 0.27 -12.20
C GLU A 137 21.97 -0.01 -11.33
N ARG A 138 22.12 0.73 -10.23
CA ARG A 138 23.26 0.57 -9.31
C ARG A 138 23.26 -0.79 -8.63
N LEU A 139 22.10 -1.28 -8.19
CA LEU A 139 21.98 -2.63 -7.63
C LEU A 139 22.43 -3.70 -8.64
N THR A 140 21.94 -3.62 -9.88
CA THR A 140 22.27 -4.60 -10.94
C THR A 140 23.74 -4.55 -11.38
N GLN A 141 24.40 -3.39 -11.26
CA GLN A 141 25.83 -3.25 -11.57
C GLN A 141 26.74 -3.74 -10.43
N THR A 142 26.23 -3.77 -9.20
CA THR A 142 27.02 -4.11 -8.00
C THR A 142 26.87 -5.58 -7.60
N MET A 143 25.80 -6.25 -8.02
CA MET A 143 25.45 -7.59 -7.56
C MET A 143 25.24 -8.57 -8.70
N GLU A 144 25.65 -9.82 -8.46
CA GLU A 144 25.26 -10.95 -9.31
C GLU A 144 23.76 -11.24 -9.20
N ARG A 145 23.18 -11.78 -10.28
CA ARG A 145 21.73 -11.98 -10.41
C ARG A 145 21.12 -12.80 -9.26
N THR A 146 21.86 -13.78 -8.74
CA THR A 146 21.40 -14.64 -7.64
C THR A 146 21.22 -13.88 -6.33
N ASP A 147 22.12 -12.97 -6.00
CA ASP A 147 22.07 -12.22 -4.75
C ASP A 147 21.15 -11.01 -4.88
N LEU A 148 21.06 -10.42 -6.06
CA LEU A 148 20.03 -9.43 -6.39
C LEU A 148 18.62 -9.97 -6.15
N ARG A 149 18.32 -11.19 -6.62
CA ARG A 149 17.00 -11.82 -6.38
C ARG A 149 16.72 -11.98 -4.89
N LYS A 150 17.69 -12.45 -4.10
CA LYS A 150 17.50 -12.59 -2.64
C LYS A 150 17.25 -11.26 -1.94
N ALA A 151 17.95 -10.20 -2.35
CA ALA A 151 17.78 -8.88 -1.76
C ALA A 151 16.40 -8.27 -2.05
N LEU A 152 15.85 -8.53 -3.25
CA LEU A 152 14.57 -7.98 -3.70
C LEU A 152 13.35 -8.80 -3.24
N ALA A 153 13.44 -10.12 -3.24
CA ALA A 153 12.36 -11.08 -2.94
C ALA A 153 12.03 -11.21 -1.43
N GLY A 154 12.22 -10.13 -0.67
CA GLY A 154 11.98 -10.12 0.77
C GLY A 154 10.65 -9.48 1.15
N ASN A 155 10.23 -9.68 2.40
CA ASN A 155 9.08 -9.03 3.00
C ASN A 155 9.34 -7.51 3.18
N ASN A 156 9.18 -6.75 2.11
CA ASN A 156 9.43 -5.31 2.07
C ASN A 156 8.39 -4.49 2.86
N HIS A 157 7.24 -5.11 3.17
CA HIS A 157 6.16 -4.49 3.95
C HIS A 157 6.19 -4.89 5.44
N GLU A 158 7.21 -5.66 5.86
CA GLU A 158 7.36 -6.14 7.23
C GLU A 158 6.12 -6.84 7.78
N LEU A 159 5.34 -7.49 6.92
CA LEU A 159 4.14 -8.22 7.33
C LEU A 159 4.54 -9.38 8.26
N PRO A 160 4.04 -9.43 9.50
CA PRO A 160 4.38 -10.50 10.42
C PRO A 160 3.82 -11.83 9.91
N GLN A 161 4.48 -12.95 10.22
CA GLN A 161 4.04 -14.28 9.79
C GLN A 161 2.62 -14.58 10.28
N GLU A 162 2.27 -14.07 11.46
CA GLU A 162 0.95 -14.19 12.08
C GLU A 162 -0.16 -13.57 11.24
N ALA A 163 0.15 -12.60 10.36
CA ALA A 163 -0.82 -12.04 9.42
C ALA A 163 -1.38 -13.10 8.45
N PHE A 164 -0.63 -14.19 8.21
CA PHE A 164 -1.02 -15.29 7.34
C PHE A 164 -1.56 -16.50 8.09
N ALA A 165 -1.59 -16.47 9.43
CA ALA A 165 -1.97 -17.63 10.24
C ALA A 165 -3.37 -18.14 9.92
N LYS A 166 -4.33 -17.22 9.72
CA LYS A 166 -5.71 -17.57 9.36
C LYS A 166 -5.81 -18.23 7.98
N GLU A 167 -5.09 -17.70 6.99
CA GLU A 167 -5.10 -18.28 5.65
C GLU A 167 -4.44 -19.66 5.64
N LYS A 168 -3.36 -19.85 6.42
CA LYS A 168 -2.76 -21.16 6.63
C LYS A 168 -3.73 -22.15 7.27
N GLU A 169 -4.45 -21.74 8.31
CA GLU A 169 -5.45 -22.60 8.97
C GLU A 169 -6.53 -23.06 7.96
N ILE A 170 -7.04 -22.14 7.14
CA ILE A 170 -8.04 -22.46 6.12
C ILE A 170 -7.47 -23.43 5.08
N PHE A 171 -6.21 -23.23 4.66
CA PHE A 171 -5.54 -24.16 3.76
C PHE A 171 -5.40 -25.56 4.37
N ASP A 172 -4.94 -25.66 5.62
CA ASP A 172 -4.76 -26.93 6.33
C ASP A 172 -6.10 -27.68 6.52
N GLN A 173 -7.22 -26.96 6.61
CA GLN A 173 -8.58 -27.52 6.72
C GLN A 173 -9.23 -27.86 5.37
N SER A 174 -8.65 -27.43 4.25
CA SER A 174 -9.18 -27.69 2.92
C SER A 174 -8.82 -29.11 2.45
N ASN A 175 -9.72 -29.80 1.76
CA ASN A 175 -9.45 -31.17 1.27
C ASN A 175 -8.49 -31.17 0.07
N SER A 176 -8.30 -30.02 -0.57
CA SER A 176 -7.40 -29.85 -1.71
C SER A 176 -6.99 -28.39 -1.90
N LEU A 177 -5.92 -28.16 -2.66
CA LEU A 177 -5.54 -26.82 -3.11
C LEU A 177 -6.65 -26.15 -3.92
N ASP A 178 -7.35 -26.89 -4.79
CA ASP A 178 -8.37 -26.30 -5.65
C ASP A 178 -9.58 -25.82 -4.83
N GLU A 179 -9.93 -26.55 -3.77
CA GLU A 179 -10.94 -26.13 -2.79
C GLU A 179 -10.50 -24.84 -2.07
N TYR A 180 -9.24 -24.81 -1.59
CA TYR A 180 -8.67 -23.63 -0.96
C TYR A 180 -8.72 -22.40 -1.88
N LEU A 181 -8.25 -22.54 -3.14
CA LEU A 181 -8.19 -21.45 -4.11
C LEU A 181 -9.59 -20.92 -4.46
N LYS A 182 -10.59 -21.79 -4.58
CA LYS A 182 -11.98 -21.39 -4.78
C LYS A 182 -12.52 -20.61 -3.57
N GLY A 183 -12.22 -21.08 -2.36
CA GLY A 183 -12.59 -20.39 -1.13
C GLY A 183 -11.91 -19.01 -0.99
N LEU A 184 -10.62 -18.93 -1.31
CA LEU A 184 -9.84 -17.69 -1.32
C LEU A 184 -10.45 -16.67 -2.29
N ASN A 185 -10.77 -17.11 -3.51
CA ASN A 185 -11.43 -16.26 -4.51
C ASN A 185 -12.78 -15.72 -4.00
N GLN A 186 -13.62 -16.59 -3.41
CA GLN A 186 -14.92 -16.17 -2.89
C GLN A 186 -14.77 -15.14 -1.76
N ARG A 187 -13.85 -15.36 -0.80
CA ARG A 187 -13.58 -14.37 0.27
C ARG A 187 -13.09 -13.02 -0.28
N GLY A 188 -12.28 -13.05 -1.34
CA GLY A 188 -11.85 -11.88 -2.07
C GLY A 188 -13.03 -11.13 -2.70
N ILE A 189 -13.92 -11.84 -3.40
CA ILE A 189 -15.13 -11.28 -4.01
C ILE A 189 -16.05 -10.69 -2.93
N ASP A 190 -16.26 -11.38 -1.81
CA ASP A 190 -17.10 -10.91 -0.71
C ASP A 190 -16.55 -9.62 -0.10
N THR A 191 -15.22 -9.53 0.04
CA THR A 191 -14.53 -8.31 0.45
C THR A 191 -14.80 -7.18 -0.54
N LEU A 192 -14.57 -7.40 -1.83
CA LEU A 192 -14.80 -6.39 -2.87
C LEU A 192 -16.27 -5.93 -2.93
N GLN A 193 -17.21 -6.86 -2.83
CA GLN A 193 -18.65 -6.54 -2.79
C GLN A 193 -18.98 -5.68 -1.57
N LYS A 194 -18.42 -5.98 -0.39
CA LYS A 194 -18.59 -5.13 0.79
C LYS A 194 -18.05 -3.71 0.59
N HIS A 195 -16.89 -3.56 -0.05
CA HIS A 195 -16.32 -2.25 -0.38
C HIS A 195 -17.20 -1.48 -1.38
N CYS A 196 -17.73 -2.18 -2.39
CA CYS A 196 -18.69 -1.63 -3.36
C CYS A 196 -19.98 -1.16 -2.68
N ASP A 197 -20.62 -2.01 -1.87
CA ASP A 197 -21.91 -1.73 -1.22
C ASP A 197 -21.83 -0.57 -0.23
N LEU A 198 -20.72 -0.48 0.50
CA LEU A 198 -20.49 0.55 1.51
C LEU A 198 -19.88 1.83 0.93
N GLY A 199 -19.47 1.83 -0.35
CA GLY A 199 -18.79 2.95 -0.98
C GLY A 199 -17.47 3.34 -0.30
N ILE A 200 -16.78 2.38 0.32
CA ILE A 200 -15.51 2.61 1.02
C ILE A 200 -14.33 2.17 0.16
N ILE A 201 -13.22 2.90 0.27
CA ILE A 201 -12.01 2.62 -0.51
C ILE A 201 -11.42 1.25 -0.15
N TRP A 202 -11.03 0.49 -1.17
CA TRP A 202 -10.18 -0.69 -1.06
C TRP A 202 -8.79 -0.33 -1.55
N PHE A 203 -7.82 -0.26 -0.63
CA PHE A 203 -6.48 0.30 -0.86
C PHE A 203 -6.53 1.73 -1.43
N GLU A 204 -6.28 1.90 -2.72
CA GLU A 204 -6.23 3.19 -3.41
C GLU A 204 -7.36 3.31 -4.45
N GLN A 205 -8.35 2.40 -4.39
CA GLN A 205 -9.36 2.23 -5.43
C GLN A 205 -10.77 2.25 -4.85
N ILE A 206 -11.67 2.89 -5.59
CA ILE A 206 -13.11 2.75 -5.40
C ILE A 206 -13.55 1.49 -6.14
N ILE A 207 -14.20 0.57 -5.44
CA ILE A 207 -14.72 -0.66 -6.05
C ILE A 207 -16.13 -0.40 -6.56
N THR A 208 -16.33 -0.63 -7.85
CA THR A 208 -17.64 -0.59 -8.50
C THR A 208 -18.18 -2.01 -8.70
N GLN A 209 -19.48 -2.12 -8.96
CA GLN A 209 -20.08 -3.43 -9.28
C GLN A 209 -19.44 -4.07 -10.52
N GLU A 210 -19.04 -3.25 -11.51
CA GLU A 210 -18.32 -3.71 -12.69
C GLU A 210 -17.01 -4.42 -12.33
N VAL A 211 -16.24 -3.87 -11.37
CA VAL A 211 -15.01 -4.51 -10.88
C VAL A 211 -15.33 -5.84 -10.20
N VAL A 212 -16.36 -5.87 -9.35
CA VAL A 212 -16.76 -7.10 -8.66
C VAL A 212 -17.16 -8.20 -9.65
N ASP A 213 -17.96 -7.85 -10.67
CA ASP A 213 -18.44 -8.80 -11.67
C ASP A 213 -17.32 -9.26 -12.61
N TYR A 214 -16.36 -8.37 -12.92
CA TYR A 214 -15.14 -8.74 -13.62
C TYR A 214 -14.32 -9.77 -12.83
N VAL A 215 -14.09 -9.54 -11.54
CA VAL A 215 -13.32 -10.47 -10.69
C VAL A 215 -14.02 -11.83 -10.54
N LYS A 216 -15.36 -11.87 -10.43
CA LYS A 216 -16.13 -13.13 -10.38
C LYS A 216 -15.87 -14.05 -11.57
N THR A 217 -15.57 -13.48 -12.74
CA THR A 217 -15.32 -14.24 -13.97
C THR A 217 -13.83 -14.44 -14.26
N ASN A 218 -12.93 -13.87 -13.43
CA ASN A 218 -11.48 -13.93 -13.58
C ASN A 218 -10.82 -14.28 -12.23
N PRO A 219 -10.91 -15.55 -11.79
CA PRO A 219 -10.47 -15.97 -10.46
C PRO A 219 -8.99 -15.74 -10.17
N GLU A 220 -8.16 -15.63 -11.22
CA GLU A 220 -6.73 -15.32 -11.11
C GLU A 220 -6.42 -13.95 -10.50
N ILE A 221 -7.41 -13.06 -10.36
CA ILE A 221 -7.20 -11.69 -9.83
C ILE A 221 -7.17 -11.68 -8.30
N MET A 222 -8.00 -12.50 -7.65
CA MET A 222 -8.13 -12.55 -6.17
C MET A 222 -7.67 -13.89 -5.58
N SER A 223 -7.15 -14.78 -6.43
CA SER A 223 -6.70 -16.13 -6.09
C SER A 223 -5.80 -16.61 -7.24
N ALA A 224 -5.81 -17.90 -7.56
CA ALA A 224 -5.11 -18.47 -8.70
C ALA A 224 -6.00 -19.47 -9.45
N THR A 225 -5.68 -19.71 -10.71
CA THR A 225 -6.21 -20.86 -11.48
C THR A 225 -5.13 -21.92 -11.62
N ARG A 226 -5.43 -23.18 -11.28
CA ARG A 226 -4.49 -24.31 -11.43
C ARG A 226 -4.62 -24.96 -12.81
N VAL A 227 -3.49 -25.18 -13.48
CA VAL A 227 -3.42 -26.03 -14.69
C VAL A 227 -2.26 -27.02 -14.51
N GLY A 228 -2.58 -28.28 -14.27
CA GLY A 228 -1.59 -29.31 -13.95
C GLY A 228 -0.83 -28.98 -12.66
N ASN A 229 0.47 -28.77 -12.78
CA ASN A 229 1.37 -28.40 -11.68
C ASN A 229 1.72 -26.90 -11.67
N LYS A 230 0.90 -26.04 -12.27
CA LYS A 230 1.13 -24.59 -12.36
C LYS A 230 -0.05 -23.81 -11.81
N LEU A 231 0.25 -22.69 -11.14
CA LEU A 231 -0.73 -21.70 -10.73
C LEU A 231 -0.59 -20.44 -11.59
N TYR A 232 -1.73 -19.93 -12.04
CA TYR A 232 -1.83 -18.68 -12.80
C TYR A 232 -2.49 -17.63 -11.92
N ILE A 233 -1.77 -16.51 -11.74
CA ILE A 233 -2.24 -15.33 -11.02
C ILE A 233 -2.20 -14.12 -11.97
N ALA A 234 -3.05 -13.13 -11.72
CA ALA A 234 -3.05 -11.87 -12.45
C ALA A 234 -2.82 -10.71 -11.48
N ALA A 235 -1.73 -9.99 -11.70
CA ALA A 235 -1.46 -8.71 -11.06
C ALA A 235 -1.48 -7.63 -12.16
N HIS A 236 -2.37 -6.64 -12.00
CA HIS A 236 -2.42 -5.40 -12.79
C HIS A 236 -2.23 -5.59 -14.31
N ARG A 237 -3.27 -6.11 -14.98
CA ARG A 237 -3.36 -6.34 -16.45
C ARG A 237 -2.32 -7.31 -17.05
N ASN A 238 -1.37 -7.85 -16.29
CA ASN A 238 -0.43 -8.87 -16.76
C ASN A 238 -0.68 -10.20 -16.04
N LYS A 239 -0.70 -11.31 -16.80
CA LYS A 239 -0.75 -12.67 -16.25
C LYS A 239 0.68 -13.09 -15.88
N ALA A 240 0.89 -13.43 -14.61
CA ALA A 240 2.14 -14.03 -14.13
C ALA A 240 1.95 -15.55 -13.96
N GLU A 241 2.97 -16.31 -14.33
CA GLU A 241 2.99 -17.76 -14.17
C GLU A 241 3.89 -18.09 -12.98
N VAL A 242 3.33 -18.77 -11.97
CA VAL A 242 4.12 -19.30 -10.86
C VAL A 242 4.12 -20.81 -10.97
N ALA A 243 5.30 -21.39 -11.22
CA ALA A 243 5.49 -22.84 -11.20
C ALA A 243 5.66 -23.29 -9.75
N ILE A 244 4.70 -24.06 -9.21
CA ILE A 244 4.75 -24.52 -7.82
C ILE A 244 4.64 -26.04 -7.79
N SER A 245 5.60 -26.71 -7.13
CA SER A 245 5.45 -28.13 -6.76
C SER A 245 4.54 -28.28 -5.54
N ASP A 246 3.79 -29.40 -5.41
CA ASP A 246 2.85 -29.62 -4.28
C ASP A 246 3.49 -29.43 -2.89
N ARG A 247 4.82 -29.51 -2.78
CA ARG A 247 5.60 -29.31 -1.55
C ARG A 247 5.88 -27.83 -1.21
N GLN A 248 5.86 -26.92 -2.18
CA GLN A 248 6.11 -25.47 -2.00
C GLN A 248 4.83 -24.69 -1.66
N ILE A 249 3.66 -25.27 -1.94
CA ILE A 249 2.35 -24.63 -1.76
C ILE A 249 2.09 -24.30 -0.28
N GLY A 250 2.63 -25.09 0.66
CA GLY A 250 2.51 -24.82 2.10
C GLY A 250 3.43 -23.69 2.64
N GLU A 251 4.48 -23.32 1.90
CA GLU A 251 5.43 -22.25 2.29
C GLU A 251 5.17 -20.95 1.52
N THR A 252 4.54 -21.03 0.34
CA THR A 252 4.28 -19.92 -0.58
C THR A 252 2.89 -19.28 -0.41
N ILE A 253 1.91 -19.97 0.22
CA ILE A 253 0.60 -19.38 0.52
C ILE A 253 0.77 -18.35 1.65
N GLY A 254 1.10 -17.12 1.25
CA GLY A 254 1.29 -15.97 2.12
C GLY A 254 2.32 -14.98 1.58
N ILE A 255 3.29 -15.43 0.78
CA ILE A 255 4.44 -14.59 0.42
C ILE A 255 4.36 -14.10 -1.05
N ASP A 256 3.97 -14.97 -1.99
CA ASP A 256 4.18 -14.66 -3.42
C ASP A 256 2.93 -14.12 -4.17
N ILE A 257 1.79 -13.91 -3.50
CA ILE A 257 0.62 -13.26 -4.14
C ILE A 257 0.80 -11.74 -4.24
N PHE A 258 1.80 -11.18 -3.57
CA PHE A 258 2.05 -9.74 -3.63
C PHE A 258 3.50 -9.34 -3.94
N PHE A 259 4.52 -10.17 -3.71
CA PHE A 259 5.91 -9.75 -3.93
C PHE A 259 6.81 -10.95 -4.23
N GLU A 260 7.07 -11.23 -5.52
CA GLU A 260 8.29 -11.94 -5.97
C GLU A 260 9.48 -10.97 -6.06
#